data_AF-A0A814T059-F1
#
_entry.id   AF-A0A814T059-F1
#
_cell.length_a   1.000
_cell.length_b   1.000
_cell.length_c   1.000
_cell.angle_alpha   90.00
_cell.angle_beta   90.00
_cell.angle_gamma   90.00
#
_symmetry.space_group_name_H-M   'P 1'
#
loop_
_entity.id
_entity.type
_entity.pdbx_description
1 polymer ?
#
loop_
_entity_poly.entity_id
_entity_poly.type
_entity_poly.pdbx_seq_one_letter_code
_entity_poly.pdbx_strand_id
1 'polypeptide(L)'
;MDVKGYKLLPTHIGRLTKSIFDEYSIYIFNIPSNIIDKYLPNKLDAFASLTLINLAKHYFFYSKPVIFASRSQINKNVQSISNTISLEDFLEELLSKKDLELRYNFVITGNLLVFAQIPRVRHISYHLLCKHITLSNRSTNVKFAGEFWIDQHDYFKLNNNSGTYQPSDTLIEQVVQFFNYILPHFQFQADLLIADTVPLSDPSKWRSRVPLENDLQFDSSFCRPSLYTSDENLHLRKTVATNEWRTCRAMNVGWSDSIHYWSVRINDRSAEGYLMIGVVTDAFDVSAVTYPGNTVDSFGFYIFNGHKYNGSNSVAFTSDLPKNGDVIGVLLDLEARTLTYLKNGKIVGTS
;
A
#
# COMPACT_ATOMS: atom_id res chain seq x y z
N MET A 1 24.15 8.27 19.52
CA MET A 1 23.69 9.56 20.11
C MET A 1 22.69 9.18 21.19
N ASP A 2 22.82 9.64 22.42
CA ASP A 2 21.89 9.25 23.49
C ASP A 2 20.53 9.96 23.31
N VAL A 3 19.60 9.28 22.63
CA VAL A 3 18.24 9.74 22.40
C VAL A 3 17.36 9.18 23.51
N LYS A 4 16.95 10.04 24.44
CA LYS A 4 16.05 9.66 25.53
C LYS A 4 14.60 9.87 25.15
N GLY A 5 13.78 8.92 25.58
CA GLY A 5 12.33 8.96 25.41
C GLY A 5 11.57 8.49 26.63
N TYR A 6 10.26 8.44 26.47
CA TYR A 6 9.32 8.03 27.50
C TYR A 6 8.38 6.97 26.95
N LYS A 7 8.16 5.90 27.73
CA LYS A 7 7.14 4.89 27.48
C LYS A 7 5.87 5.25 28.23
N LEU A 8 4.81 5.63 27.50
CA LEU A 8 3.51 5.92 28.10
C LEU A 8 2.84 4.60 28.49
N LEU A 9 2.62 4.39 29.79
CA LEU A 9 1.82 3.27 30.28
C LEU A 9 0.32 3.60 30.18
N PRO A 10 -0.56 2.58 30.12
CA PRO A 10 -1.99 2.79 30.12
C PRO A 10 -2.46 3.59 31.34
N THR A 11 -3.41 4.51 31.12
CA THR A 11 -4.12 5.18 32.22
C THR A 11 -4.85 4.16 33.12
N HIS A 12 -5.26 4.55 34.32
CA HIS A 12 -6.10 3.68 35.18
C HIS A 12 -7.37 3.17 34.46
N ILE A 13 -7.99 4.01 33.62
CA ILE A 13 -9.12 3.61 32.78
C ILE A 13 -8.69 2.62 31.70
N GLY A 14 -7.52 2.82 31.09
CA GLY A 14 -6.92 1.88 30.13
C GLY A 14 -6.58 0.52 30.76
N ARG A 15 -6.20 0.47 32.03
CA ARG A 15 -6.00 -0.79 32.77
C ARG A 15 -7.33 -1.52 33.02
N LEU A 16 -8.38 -0.79 33.38
CA LEU A 16 -9.72 -1.36 33.58
C LEU A 16 -10.31 -1.92 32.27
N THR A 17 -10.01 -1.25 31.17
CA THR A 17 -10.52 -1.59 29.84
C THR A 17 -9.51 -2.38 29.00
N LYS A 18 -8.44 -2.89 29.63
CA LYS A 18 -7.38 -3.69 29.00
C LYS A 18 -7.93 -4.90 28.24
N SER A 19 -8.96 -5.56 28.78
CA SER A 19 -9.64 -6.69 28.12
C SER A 19 -10.47 -6.29 26.90
N ILE A 20 -10.79 -5.01 26.75
CA ILE A 20 -11.67 -4.49 25.70
C ILE A 20 -10.87 -3.74 24.62
N PHE A 21 -9.77 -3.07 25.00
CA PHE A 21 -9.06 -2.17 24.12
C PHE A 21 -7.60 -2.57 23.85
N ASP A 22 -7.05 -3.62 24.44
CA ASP A 22 -5.61 -3.94 24.44
C ASP A 22 -4.74 -2.80 25.02
N GLU A 23 -3.53 -3.13 25.48
CA GLU A 23 -2.55 -2.13 25.92
C GLU A 23 -1.76 -1.60 24.72
N TYR A 24 -1.75 -0.28 24.56
CA TYR A 24 -0.94 0.40 23.55
C TYR A 24 0.27 1.03 24.22
N SER A 25 1.47 0.52 23.92
CA SER A 25 2.69 1.21 24.30
C SER A 25 2.96 2.33 23.30
N ILE A 26 3.06 3.57 23.79
CA ILE A 26 3.52 4.72 23.00
C ILE A 26 4.89 5.12 23.51
N TYR A 27 5.83 5.25 22.57
CA TYR A 27 7.19 5.69 22.84
C TYR A 27 7.41 7.04 22.16
N ILE A 28 7.91 8.02 22.91
CA ILE A 28 8.18 9.36 22.40
C ILE A 28 9.64 9.68 22.65
N PHE A 29 10.39 9.98 21.59
CA PHE A 29 11.81 10.30 21.62
C PHE A 29 12.03 11.73 21.12
N ASN A 30 12.85 12.51 21.84
CA ASN A 30 13.20 13.86 21.43
C ASN A 30 14.45 13.81 20.53
N ILE A 31 14.32 14.29 19.30
CA ILE A 31 15.41 14.36 18.34
C ILE A 31 15.61 15.83 17.97
N PRO A 32 16.85 16.37 18.03
CA PRO A 32 17.15 17.72 17.60
C PRO A 32 16.67 17.98 16.17
N SER A 33 15.94 19.08 15.98
CA SER A 33 15.32 19.41 14.69
C SER A 33 16.35 19.56 13.57
N ASN A 34 17.54 20.07 13.87
CA ASN A 34 18.64 20.18 12.89
C ASN A 34 19.12 18.82 12.35
N ILE A 35 18.97 17.73 13.12
CA ILE A 35 19.27 16.38 12.63
C ILE A 35 18.14 15.89 11.73
N ILE A 36 16.88 16.09 12.12
CA ILE A 36 15.73 15.70 11.31
C ILE A 36 15.72 16.48 9.99
N ASP A 37 15.85 17.80 10.03
CA ASP A 37 15.78 18.69 8.86
C ASP A 37 16.92 18.43 7.85
N LYS A 38 18.04 17.84 8.30
CA LYS A 38 19.14 17.41 7.42
C LYS A 38 18.70 16.30 6.45
N TYR A 39 17.84 15.39 6.89
CA TYR A 39 17.39 14.24 6.09
C TYR A 39 15.96 14.40 5.58
N LEU A 40 15.10 15.10 6.32
CA LEU A 40 13.67 15.25 6.06
C LEU A 40 13.29 16.75 6.08
N PRO A 41 13.79 17.54 5.11
CA PRO A 41 13.57 18.99 5.10
C PRO A 41 12.11 19.36 4.84
N ASN A 42 11.40 18.52 4.09
CA ASN A 42 10.04 18.79 3.66
C ASN A 42 9.02 18.42 4.74
N LYS A 43 8.04 19.30 4.94
CA LYS A 43 6.85 19.00 5.72
C LYS A 43 5.85 18.24 4.83
N LEU A 44 5.11 17.31 5.44
CA LEU A 44 3.95 16.64 4.86
C LEU A 44 2.65 17.35 5.26
N ASP A 45 1.77 17.53 4.29
CA ASP A 45 0.42 18.02 4.52
C ASP A 45 -0.52 16.86 4.85
N ALA A 46 -1.34 17.04 5.88
CA ALA A 46 -2.36 16.07 6.24
C ALA A 46 -3.51 16.13 5.23
N PHE A 47 -3.94 14.96 4.73
CA PHE A 47 -5.03 14.83 3.76
C PHE A 47 -4.77 15.62 2.47
N ALA A 48 -3.63 15.40 1.83
CA ALA A 48 -3.23 16.09 0.60
C ALA A 48 -4.30 16.04 -0.51
N SER A 49 -5.17 15.02 -0.54
CA SER A 49 -6.31 14.94 -1.47
C SER A 49 -7.63 15.41 -0.85
N LEU A 50 -8.28 16.38 -1.50
CA LEU A 50 -9.58 16.98 -1.13
C LEU A 50 -10.80 16.11 -1.49
N THR A 51 -10.75 14.82 -1.16
CA THR A 51 -11.93 13.95 -1.37
C THR A 51 -12.98 14.16 -0.27
N LEU A 52 -14.26 13.93 -0.58
CA LEU A 52 -15.34 14.01 0.41
C LEU A 52 -15.10 13.10 1.62
N ILE A 53 -14.50 11.93 1.39
CA ILE A 53 -14.12 10.98 2.44
C ILE A 53 -13.02 11.58 3.33
N ASN A 54 -12.00 12.21 2.74
CA ASN A 54 -10.93 12.85 3.50
C ASN A 54 -11.42 14.08 4.25
N LEU A 55 -12.39 14.83 3.69
CA LEU A 55 -13.05 15.93 4.38
C LEU A 55 -13.84 15.43 5.60
N ALA A 56 -14.62 14.35 5.44
CA ALA A 56 -15.34 13.73 6.56
C ALA A 56 -14.38 13.21 7.64
N LYS A 57 -13.28 12.53 7.25
CA LYS A 57 -12.21 12.12 8.15
C LYS A 57 -11.60 13.33 8.87
N HIS A 58 -11.31 14.40 8.14
CA HIS A 58 -10.78 15.63 8.70
C HIS A 58 -11.73 16.18 9.78
N TYR A 59 -13.02 16.39 9.46
CA TYR A 59 -13.99 16.86 10.46
C TYR A 59 -14.08 15.96 11.69
N PHE A 60 -14.06 14.64 11.49
CA PHE A 60 -14.10 13.68 12.59
C PHE A 60 -12.84 13.74 13.47
N PHE A 61 -11.64 13.65 12.87
CA PHE A 61 -10.38 13.65 13.60
C PHE A 61 -10.04 15.02 14.23
N TYR A 62 -10.53 16.12 13.65
CA TYR A 62 -10.42 17.47 14.21
C TYR A 62 -11.60 17.86 15.10
N SER A 63 -12.54 16.96 15.36
CA SER A 63 -13.63 17.23 16.30
C SER A 63 -13.10 17.39 17.73
N LYS A 64 -13.69 18.32 18.50
CA LYS A 64 -13.31 18.59 19.90
C LYS A 64 -13.31 17.32 20.77
N PRO A 65 -14.29 16.40 20.68
CA PRO A 65 -14.29 15.18 21.49
C PRO A 65 -13.10 14.27 21.19
N VAL A 66 -12.77 14.08 19.91
CA VAL A 66 -11.64 13.22 19.51
C VAL A 66 -10.30 13.86 19.91
N ILE A 67 -10.17 15.18 19.77
CA ILE A 67 -9.01 15.93 20.26
C ILE A 67 -8.87 15.77 21.78
N PHE A 68 -9.95 15.97 22.52
CA PHE A 68 -9.94 15.88 23.98
C PHE A 68 -9.57 14.47 24.45
N ALA A 69 -10.18 13.43 23.87
CA ALA A 69 -9.89 12.04 24.21
C ALA A 69 -8.44 11.66 23.91
N SER A 70 -7.94 11.99 22.71
CA SER A 70 -6.54 11.71 22.32
C SER A 70 -5.54 12.45 23.21
N ARG A 71 -5.74 13.76 23.44
CA ARG A 71 -4.88 14.54 24.33
C ARG A 71 -4.94 14.07 25.78
N SER A 72 -6.10 13.65 26.27
CA SER A 72 -6.20 13.13 27.64
C SER A 72 -5.40 11.84 27.82
N GLN A 73 -5.14 11.08 26.77
CA GLN A 73 -4.30 9.88 26.85
C GLN A 73 -2.82 10.20 26.70
N ILE A 74 -2.46 11.12 25.79
CA ILE A 74 -1.06 11.51 25.56
C ILE A 74 -0.55 12.39 26.73
N ASN A 75 -1.28 13.43 27.13
CA ASN A 75 -0.78 14.43 28.08
C ASN A 75 -0.85 13.99 29.55
N LYS A 76 -1.85 13.20 29.97
CA LYS A 76 -2.02 12.86 31.41
C LYS A 76 -0.96 11.88 31.92
N ASN A 77 -0.25 11.18 31.02
CA ASN A 77 0.73 10.16 31.38
C ASN A 77 2.19 10.63 31.26
N VAL A 78 2.47 11.75 30.58
CA VAL A 78 3.82 12.31 30.49
C VAL A 78 4.28 12.86 31.86
N GLN A 79 3.36 13.28 32.72
CA GLN A 79 3.69 13.89 34.01
C GLN A 79 3.96 12.88 35.15
N SER A 80 3.79 11.57 34.97
CA SER A 80 3.77 10.62 36.11
C SER A 80 4.62 9.35 36.00
N ILE A 81 5.44 9.16 34.96
CA ILE A 81 6.19 7.90 34.77
C ILE A 81 7.68 8.18 34.52
N SER A 82 8.53 7.79 35.48
CA SER A 82 9.98 7.99 35.46
C SER A 82 10.76 6.98 34.61
N ASN A 83 10.11 6.24 33.70
CA ASN A 83 10.78 5.23 32.88
C ASN A 83 11.34 5.91 31.63
N THR A 84 12.44 6.61 31.84
CA THR A 84 13.29 7.05 30.73
C THR A 84 13.83 5.81 30.03
N ILE A 85 13.63 5.73 28.72
CA ILE A 85 14.11 4.64 27.87
C ILE A 85 14.92 5.28 26.74
N SER A 86 16.11 4.77 26.45
CA SER A 86 16.82 5.24 25.26
C SER A 86 16.18 4.64 24.01
N LEU A 87 16.39 5.27 22.85
CA LEU A 87 15.93 4.71 21.58
C LEU A 87 16.58 3.35 21.30
N GLU A 88 17.84 3.18 21.71
CA GLU A 88 18.59 1.91 21.60
C GLU A 88 17.94 0.82 22.45
N ASP A 89 17.66 1.09 23.73
CA ASP A 89 16.97 0.14 24.64
C ASP A 89 15.61 -0.29 24.08
N PHE A 90 14.87 0.62 23.45
CA PHE A 90 13.60 0.30 22.81
C PHE A 90 13.78 -0.70 21.66
N LEU A 91 14.79 -0.50 20.80
CA LEU A 91 15.06 -1.39 19.68
C LEU A 91 15.57 -2.76 20.14
N GLU A 92 16.39 -2.80 21.19
CA GLU A 92 16.81 -4.05 21.83
C GLU A 92 15.63 -4.79 22.48
N GLU A 93 14.69 -4.07 23.11
CA GLU A 93 13.43 -4.65 23.63
C GLU A 93 12.64 -5.32 22.49
N LEU A 94 12.64 -4.75 21.28
CA LEU A 94 11.96 -5.35 20.13
C LEU A 94 12.68 -6.60 19.60
N LEU A 95 14.01 -6.53 19.44
CA LEU A 95 14.82 -7.66 18.97
C LEU A 95 14.71 -8.87 19.92
N SER A 96 14.74 -8.61 21.24
CA SER A 96 14.64 -9.68 22.25
C SER A 96 13.30 -10.41 22.25
N LYS A 97 12.21 -9.76 21.83
CA LYS A 97 10.87 -10.38 21.77
C LYS A 97 10.71 -11.37 20.62
N LYS A 98 11.43 -11.19 19.51
CA LYS A 98 11.31 -12.00 18.27
C LYS A 98 9.87 -12.19 17.78
N ASP A 99 9.02 -11.19 17.98
CA ASP A 99 7.61 -11.22 17.60
C ASP A 99 7.44 -10.59 16.21
N LEU A 100 7.41 -11.42 15.16
CA LEU A 100 7.30 -10.97 13.77
C LEU A 100 5.94 -10.33 13.44
N GLU A 101 4.93 -10.51 14.30
CA GLU A 101 3.62 -9.86 14.14
C GLU A 101 3.59 -8.46 14.77
N LEU A 102 4.61 -8.12 15.57
CA LEU A 102 4.66 -6.86 16.28
C LEU A 102 4.97 -5.71 15.32
N ARG A 103 3.98 -4.83 15.14
CA ARG A 103 4.11 -3.63 14.31
C ARG A 103 3.87 -2.37 15.10
N TYR A 104 4.46 -1.27 14.64
CA TYR A 104 4.29 0.05 15.19
C TYR A 104 3.88 1.00 14.08
N ASN A 105 2.90 1.86 14.34
CA ASN A 105 2.80 3.11 13.59
C ASN A 105 3.85 4.07 14.14
N PHE A 106 4.54 4.81 13.28
CA PHE A 106 5.46 5.83 13.73
C PHE A 106 5.29 7.15 12.96
N VAL A 107 5.63 8.24 13.63
CA VAL A 107 5.57 9.60 13.09
C VAL A 107 6.85 10.34 13.45
N ILE A 108 7.44 10.99 12.45
CA ILE A 108 8.54 11.94 12.62
C ILE A 108 7.96 13.34 12.48
N THR A 109 8.16 14.18 13.48
CA THR A 109 7.80 15.60 13.47
C THR A 109 9.07 16.47 13.50
N GLY A 110 8.93 17.78 13.55
CA GLY A 110 10.08 18.70 13.62
C GLY A 110 11.12 18.38 14.71
N ASN A 111 10.72 17.80 15.85
CA ASN A 111 11.66 17.48 16.95
C ASN A 111 11.31 16.20 17.73
N LEU A 112 10.33 15.42 17.28
CA LEU A 112 9.90 14.21 17.96
C LEU A 112 9.84 13.04 16.99
N LEU A 113 10.27 11.88 17.48
CA LEU A 113 10.01 10.58 16.89
C LEU A 113 9.05 9.82 17.82
N VAL A 114 7.88 9.45 17.30
CA VAL A 114 6.81 8.81 18.09
C VAL A 114 6.53 7.44 17.50
N PHE A 115 6.53 6.39 18.32
CA PHE A 115 6.06 5.05 17.97
C PHE A 115 4.83 4.70 18.78
N ALA A 116 3.85 4.05 18.16
CA ALA A 116 2.71 3.46 18.86
C ALA A 116 2.45 2.05 18.34
N GLN A 117 2.38 1.10 19.27
CA GLN A 117 2.16 -0.30 18.96
C GLN A 117 0.79 -0.50 18.28
N ILE A 118 0.78 -1.25 17.19
CA ILE A 118 -0.43 -1.71 16.52
C ILE A 118 -0.94 -2.95 17.27
N PRO A 119 -2.20 -2.97 17.75
CA PRO A 119 -2.77 -4.11 18.44
C PRO A 119 -3.00 -5.25 17.44
N ARG A 120 -2.88 -6.48 17.91
CA ARG A 120 -3.20 -7.66 17.08
C ARG A 120 -4.70 -7.72 16.76
N VAL A 121 -5.54 -7.33 17.72
CA VAL A 121 -6.99 -7.26 17.53
C VAL A 121 -7.41 -5.82 17.23
N ARG A 122 -7.96 -5.60 16.03
CA ARG A 122 -8.39 -4.27 15.58
C ARG A 122 -9.73 -3.89 16.22
N HIS A 123 -9.68 -3.21 17.36
CA HIS A 123 -10.86 -2.60 17.98
C HIS A 123 -11.18 -1.22 17.38
N ILE A 124 -12.41 -0.71 17.61
CA ILE A 124 -12.79 0.63 17.12
C ILE A 124 -11.93 1.76 17.71
N SER A 125 -11.42 1.58 18.92
CA SER A 125 -10.48 2.50 19.60
C SER A 125 -9.13 2.61 18.87
N TYR A 126 -8.65 1.53 18.27
CA TYR A 126 -7.42 1.52 17.45
C TYR A 126 -7.53 2.50 16.29
N HIS A 127 -8.69 2.54 15.63
CA HIS A 127 -8.95 3.45 14.51
C HIS A 127 -8.84 4.93 14.88
N LEU A 128 -8.90 5.26 16.18
CA LEU A 128 -8.79 6.63 16.68
C LEU A 128 -7.41 6.98 17.22
N LEU A 129 -6.79 6.08 17.99
CA LEU A 129 -5.62 6.41 18.81
C LEU A 129 -4.28 6.16 18.13
N CYS A 130 -4.21 5.10 17.32
CA CYS A 130 -2.96 4.71 16.67
C CYS A 130 -2.81 5.30 15.26
N LYS A 131 -3.75 6.13 14.82
CA LYS A 131 -3.62 6.84 13.53
C LYS A 131 -2.52 7.89 13.62
N HIS A 132 -1.75 8.04 12.55
CA HIS A 132 -0.64 8.99 12.47
C HIS A 132 -1.04 10.42 12.85
N ILE A 133 -2.26 10.86 12.51
CA ILE A 133 -2.77 12.18 12.90
C ILE A 133 -2.93 12.36 14.41
N THR A 134 -3.27 11.30 15.11
CA THR A 134 -3.41 11.30 16.55
C THR A 134 -2.05 11.22 17.21
N LEU A 135 -1.15 10.39 16.67
CA LEU A 135 0.24 10.25 17.14
C LEU A 135 1.07 11.52 16.95
N SER A 136 0.85 12.24 15.85
CA SER A 136 1.46 13.55 15.62
C SER A 136 0.92 14.61 16.58
N ASN A 137 -0.10 14.30 17.39
CA ASN A 137 -0.89 15.25 18.15
C ASN A 137 -1.39 16.42 17.27
N ARG A 138 -1.68 16.13 15.99
CA ARG A 138 -2.02 17.12 14.96
C ARG A 138 -0.95 18.19 14.78
N SER A 139 0.32 17.81 14.95
CA SER A 139 1.46 18.68 14.68
C SER A 139 1.34 19.22 13.27
N THR A 140 1.55 20.53 13.13
CA THR A 140 1.63 21.21 11.84
C THR A 140 2.97 21.00 11.16
N ASN A 141 3.91 20.27 11.78
CA ASN A 141 5.24 20.02 11.25
C ASN A 141 5.56 18.52 11.28
N VAL A 142 4.74 17.73 10.57
CA VAL A 142 5.01 16.30 10.33
C VAL A 142 5.96 16.19 9.15
N LYS A 143 7.02 15.42 9.32
CA LYS A 143 8.06 15.17 8.32
C LYS A 143 7.93 13.79 7.69
N PHE A 144 7.43 12.81 8.45
CA PHE A 144 7.16 11.47 7.94
C PHE A 144 6.11 10.75 8.80
N ALA A 145 5.41 9.77 8.21
CA ALA A 145 4.51 8.88 8.92
C ALA A 145 4.42 7.52 8.21
N GLY A 146 4.56 6.42 8.95
CA GLY A 146 4.59 5.08 8.36
C GLY A 146 4.41 3.96 9.37
N GLU A 147 4.76 2.74 8.97
CA GLU A 147 4.81 1.56 9.85
C GLU A 147 6.24 1.05 10.03
N PHE A 148 6.47 0.38 11.15
CA PHE A 148 7.77 -0.09 11.62
C PHE A 148 7.66 -1.48 12.27
N TRP A 149 8.54 -2.42 11.92
CA TRP A 149 8.59 -3.77 12.49
C TRP A 149 9.97 -4.42 12.29
N ILE A 150 10.16 -5.62 12.85
CA ILE A 150 11.36 -6.44 12.66
C ILE A 150 11.03 -7.63 11.75
N ASP A 151 11.91 -7.96 10.81
CA ASP A 151 11.77 -9.14 9.97
C ASP A 151 12.49 -10.38 10.54
N GLN A 152 12.40 -11.50 9.83
CA GLN A 152 13.01 -12.77 10.23
C GLN A 152 14.55 -12.78 10.24
N HIS A 153 15.19 -11.74 9.70
CA HIS A 153 16.65 -11.58 9.67
C HIS A 153 17.14 -10.51 10.65
N ASP A 154 16.29 -10.12 11.62
CA ASP A 154 16.56 -9.07 12.60
C ASP A 154 16.79 -7.69 11.94
N TYR A 155 16.25 -7.46 10.74
CA TYR A 155 16.25 -6.15 10.09
C TYR A 155 15.03 -5.34 10.49
N PHE A 156 15.26 -4.06 10.79
CA PHE A 156 14.17 -3.12 11.01
C PHE A 156 13.61 -2.65 9.67
N LYS A 157 12.35 -2.97 9.44
CA LYS A 157 11.60 -2.59 8.25
C LYS A 157 10.80 -1.33 8.51
N LEU A 158 10.80 -0.45 7.53
CA LEU A 158 10.05 0.81 7.54
C LEU A 158 9.27 0.92 6.23
N ASN A 159 8.00 1.33 6.27
CA ASN A 159 7.26 1.69 5.05
C ASN A 159 6.65 3.10 5.17
N ASN A 160 6.05 3.58 4.08
CA ASN A 160 5.33 4.85 3.99
C ASN A 160 3.80 4.67 4.10
N ASN A 161 3.31 3.60 4.73
CA ASN A 161 1.87 3.34 4.84
C ASN A 161 1.17 4.31 5.80
N SER A 162 0.84 5.50 5.31
CA SER A 162 0.03 6.48 6.05
C SER A 162 -1.11 7.01 5.18
N GLY A 163 -2.34 6.58 5.49
CA GLY A 163 -3.53 7.12 4.83
C GLY A 163 -3.84 8.59 5.15
N THR A 164 -3.09 9.23 6.06
CA THR A 164 -3.23 10.66 6.37
C THR A 164 -2.18 11.50 5.64
N TYR A 165 -0.91 11.11 5.71
CA TYR A 165 0.20 11.95 5.23
C TYR A 165 0.79 11.48 3.90
N GLN A 166 0.53 10.22 3.51
CA GLN A 166 0.94 9.61 2.23
C GLN A 166 2.37 10.01 1.77
N PRO A 167 3.42 9.74 2.57
CA PRO A 167 4.79 10.07 2.17
C PRO A 167 5.19 9.37 0.86
N SER A 168 6.01 10.01 0.03
CA SER A 168 6.52 9.40 -1.21
C SER A 168 7.57 8.31 -0.96
N ASP A 169 7.82 7.48 -1.97
CA ASP A 169 8.84 6.42 -1.90
C ASP A 169 10.26 6.96 -1.75
N THR A 170 10.57 8.10 -2.39
CA THR A 170 11.86 8.78 -2.17
C THR A 170 12.05 9.20 -0.71
N LEU A 171 10.96 9.52 -0.01
CA LEU A 171 11.04 9.97 1.38
C LEU A 171 11.28 8.80 2.35
N ILE A 172 10.84 7.57 2.04
CA ILE A 172 11.17 6.41 2.89
C ILE A 172 12.66 6.08 2.83
N GLU A 173 13.32 6.25 1.68
CA GLU A 173 14.77 6.10 1.57
C GLU A 173 15.53 7.10 2.46
N GLN A 174 15.07 8.36 2.48
CA GLN A 174 15.61 9.39 3.37
C GLN A 174 15.41 9.05 4.85
N VAL A 175 14.27 8.45 5.21
CA VAL A 175 14.00 7.98 6.56
C VAL A 175 14.94 6.84 6.95
N VAL A 176 15.20 5.88 6.06
CA VAL A 176 16.17 4.81 6.30
C VAL A 176 17.56 5.38 6.55
N GLN A 177 18.00 6.35 5.74
CA GLN A 177 19.27 7.05 5.96
C GLN A 177 19.30 7.79 7.30
N PHE A 178 18.21 8.45 7.68
CA PHE A 178 18.07 9.11 8.98
C PHE A 178 18.23 8.11 10.14
N PHE A 179 17.55 6.96 10.10
CA PHE A 179 17.68 5.92 11.13
C PHE A 179 19.09 5.34 11.18
N ASN A 180 19.68 4.98 10.05
CA ASN A 180 21.07 4.49 9.97
C ASN A 180 22.07 5.53 10.52
N TYR A 181 21.78 6.83 10.40
CA TYR A 181 22.62 7.88 10.97
C TYR A 181 22.52 7.98 12.49
N ILE A 182 21.29 7.97 13.05
CA ILE A 182 21.11 8.11 14.50
C ILE A 182 21.43 6.82 15.26
N LEU A 183 21.39 5.66 14.58
CA LEU A 183 21.49 4.31 15.14
C LEU A 183 22.34 3.39 14.23
N PRO A 184 23.65 3.66 14.08
CA PRO A 184 24.50 3.00 13.08
C PRO A 184 24.78 1.51 13.32
N HIS A 185 24.43 0.97 14.50
CA HIS A 185 24.64 -0.43 14.84
C HIS A 185 23.45 -1.33 14.50
N PHE A 186 22.32 -0.74 14.11
CA PHE A 186 21.13 -1.46 13.68
C PHE A 186 20.97 -1.36 12.17
N GLN A 187 20.34 -2.37 11.56
CA GLN A 187 20.13 -2.42 10.12
C GLN A 187 18.69 -2.03 9.79
N PHE A 188 18.52 -0.91 9.07
CA PHE A 188 17.24 -0.42 8.61
C PHE A 188 17.08 -0.61 7.11
N GLN A 189 15.90 -1.03 6.69
CA GLN A 189 15.56 -1.24 5.28
C GLN A 189 14.18 -0.67 4.97
N ALA A 190 14.05 -0.06 3.79
CA ALA A 190 12.75 0.30 3.26
C ALA A 190 12.03 -0.99 2.85
N ASP A 191 10.87 -1.22 3.43
CA ASP A 191 9.85 -2.06 2.84
C ASP A 191 9.00 -1.15 1.95
N LEU A 192 9.57 -0.81 0.80
CA LEU A 192 8.77 -0.34 -0.31
C LEU A 192 7.72 -1.43 -0.51
N LEU A 193 6.45 -1.05 -0.51
CA LEU A 193 5.38 -1.97 -0.85
C LEU A 193 5.55 -2.36 -2.32
N ILE A 194 6.56 -3.18 -2.62
CA ILE A 194 6.58 -4.07 -3.76
C ILE A 194 5.34 -4.91 -3.50
N ALA A 195 4.38 -4.82 -4.42
CA ALA A 195 3.12 -5.53 -4.31
C ALA A 195 3.35 -7.04 -4.40
N ASP A 196 3.97 -7.66 -3.40
CA ASP A 196 4.04 -9.11 -3.22
C ASP A 196 4.42 -9.50 -1.77
N THR A 197 3.73 -10.55 -1.31
CA THR A 197 3.91 -11.33 -0.06
C THR A 197 3.17 -10.90 1.22
N VAL A 198 1.83 -10.91 1.20
CA VAL A 198 1.03 -11.20 2.42
C VAL A 198 -0.01 -12.30 2.14
N PRO A 199 -0.14 -13.34 2.98
CA PRO A 199 -1.10 -14.43 2.79
C PRO A 199 -2.55 -13.94 2.82
N LEU A 200 -3.36 -14.51 1.92
CA LEU A 200 -4.78 -14.21 1.74
C LEU A 200 -5.60 -14.61 2.97
N SER A 201 -5.99 -13.62 3.78
CA SER A 201 -7.17 -13.75 4.65
C SER A 201 -8.04 -12.50 4.54
N ASP A 202 -9.17 -12.66 3.83
CA ASP A 202 -10.32 -11.75 3.69
C ASP A 202 -10.24 -10.64 2.59
N PRO A 203 -10.72 -10.94 1.36
CA PRO A 203 -10.78 -10.01 0.24
C PRO A 203 -11.84 -8.91 0.36
N SER A 204 -12.71 -8.93 1.37
CA SER A 204 -13.88 -8.01 1.44
C SER A 204 -13.55 -6.57 1.85
N LYS A 205 -12.30 -6.27 2.24
CA LYS A 205 -11.91 -5.00 2.88
C LYS A 205 -11.20 -3.98 1.98
N TRP A 206 -11.08 -4.22 0.67
CA TRP A 206 -10.28 -3.38 -0.24
C TRP A 206 -11.02 -2.20 -0.89
N ARG A 207 -12.22 -1.80 -0.44
CA ARG A 207 -13.00 -0.76 -1.14
C ARG A 207 -12.74 0.65 -0.61
N SER A 208 -11.77 1.31 -1.24
CA SER A 208 -11.77 2.72 -1.73
C SER A 208 -10.32 3.20 -1.84
N ARG A 209 -9.67 2.91 -2.98
CA ARG A 209 -8.47 3.66 -3.40
C ARG A 209 -8.97 4.90 -4.12
N VAL A 210 -8.38 6.05 -3.81
CA VAL A 210 -8.43 7.22 -4.70
C VAL A 210 -7.44 6.90 -5.82
N PRO A 211 -7.76 7.12 -7.10
CA PRO A 211 -6.83 6.82 -8.17
C PRO A 211 -5.61 7.71 -8.02
N LEU A 212 -4.44 7.13 -7.83
CA LEU A 212 -3.17 7.87 -7.95
C LEU A 212 -3.05 8.41 -9.38
N GLU A 213 -2.29 9.48 -9.57
CA GLU A 213 -2.07 10.14 -10.88
C GLU A 213 -1.53 9.18 -11.97
N ASN A 214 -1.13 7.95 -11.59
CA ASN A 214 -0.65 6.86 -12.44
C ASN A 214 -1.45 5.54 -12.30
N ASP A 215 -2.65 5.55 -11.69
CA ASP A 215 -3.45 4.32 -11.61
C ASP A 215 -4.01 3.97 -12.99
N LEU A 216 -3.52 2.84 -13.52
CA LEU A 216 -3.99 2.25 -14.77
C LEU A 216 -5.49 1.97 -14.68
N GLN A 217 -6.28 2.68 -15.47
CA GLN A 217 -7.74 2.56 -15.54
C GLN A 217 -8.17 2.12 -16.93
N PHE A 218 -9.32 1.48 -17.06
CA PHE A 218 -9.93 1.25 -18.38
C PHE A 218 -10.40 2.56 -19.00
N ASP A 219 -10.10 2.76 -20.28
CA ASP A 219 -10.58 3.92 -21.01
C ASP A 219 -11.96 3.63 -21.59
N SER A 220 -13.00 4.18 -20.96
CA SER A 220 -14.38 4.00 -21.42
C SER A 220 -14.62 4.53 -22.84
N SER A 221 -13.79 5.47 -23.33
CA SER A 221 -13.84 5.95 -24.72
C SER A 221 -13.17 5.00 -25.72
N PHE A 222 -12.28 4.12 -25.24
CA PHE A 222 -11.63 3.06 -26.02
C PHE A 222 -12.07 1.65 -25.58
N CYS A 223 -13.32 1.53 -25.15
CA CYS A 223 -14.01 0.27 -24.96
C CYS A 223 -15.00 0.04 -26.11
N ARG A 224 -15.03 -1.18 -26.68
CA ARG A 224 -16.14 -1.57 -27.58
C ARG A 224 -17.48 -1.47 -26.85
N PRO A 225 -18.60 -1.12 -27.52
CA PRO A 225 -19.94 -1.15 -26.91
C PRO A 225 -20.22 -2.45 -26.15
N SER A 226 -21.08 -2.40 -25.14
CA SER A 226 -21.42 -3.57 -24.29
C SER A 226 -20.30 -4.09 -23.38
N LEU A 227 -19.15 -3.41 -23.34
CA LEU A 227 -18.28 -3.40 -22.18
C LEU A 227 -18.70 -2.23 -21.27
N TYR A 228 -18.78 -2.50 -19.98
CA TYR A 228 -19.13 -1.54 -18.95
C TYR A 228 -17.96 -1.41 -18.00
N THR A 229 -17.54 -0.16 -17.75
CA THR A 229 -16.55 0.16 -16.73
C THR A 229 -17.23 0.63 -15.45
N SER A 230 -16.68 0.27 -14.30
CA SER A 230 -17.16 0.73 -12.98
C SER A 230 -16.01 0.91 -12.00
N ASP A 231 -16.33 1.37 -10.79
CA ASP A 231 -15.38 1.61 -9.70
C ASP A 231 -14.19 2.44 -10.19
N GLU A 232 -14.48 3.67 -10.65
CA GLU A 232 -13.47 4.60 -11.17
C GLU A 232 -12.66 4.00 -12.33
N ASN A 233 -13.36 3.29 -13.22
CA ASN A 233 -12.78 2.59 -14.37
C ASN A 233 -11.76 1.49 -14.01
N LEU A 234 -11.74 0.97 -12.78
CA LEU A 234 -10.87 -0.16 -12.40
C LEU A 234 -11.52 -1.53 -12.60
N HIS A 235 -12.82 -1.56 -12.88
CA HIS A 235 -13.56 -2.77 -13.20
C HIS A 235 -14.08 -2.74 -14.63
N LEU A 236 -13.90 -3.84 -15.35
CA LEU A 236 -14.44 -4.05 -16.69
C LEU A 236 -15.37 -5.27 -16.68
N ARG A 237 -16.56 -5.11 -17.25
CA ARG A 237 -17.56 -6.18 -17.36
C ARG A 237 -18.20 -6.20 -18.74
N LYS A 238 -18.29 -7.38 -19.35
CA LYS A 238 -19.16 -7.61 -20.51
C LYS A 238 -20.60 -7.78 -20.02
N THR A 239 -21.53 -6.98 -20.54
CA THR A 239 -22.94 -6.96 -20.09
C THR A 239 -23.90 -7.70 -21.02
N VAL A 240 -23.38 -8.28 -22.10
CA VAL A 240 -24.15 -8.97 -23.15
C VAL A 240 -23.72 -10.42 -23.28
N ALA A 241 -24.71 -11.32 -23.40
CA ALA A 241 -24.50 -12.74 -23.66
C ALA A 241 -24.33 -12.99 -25.17
N THR A 242 -23.14 -12.68 -25.70
CA THR A 242 -22.73 -12.95 -27.08
C THR A 242 -21.37 -13.64 -27.10
N ASN A 243 -21.10 -14.45 -28.12
CA ASN A 243 -19.80 -15.11 -28.34
C ASN A 243 -18.78 -14.19 -29.03
N GLU A 244 -19.15 -12.94 -29.34
CA GLU A 244 -18.24 -11.97 -29.94
C GLU A 244 -17.18 -11.46 -28.97
N TRP A 245 -15.96 -11.30 -29.48
CA TRP A 245 -14.87 -10.61 -28.78
C TRP A 245 -15.13 -9.12 -28.64
N ARG A 246 -14.80 -8.58 -27.47
CA ARG A 246 -14.90 -7.16 -27.14
C ARG A 246 -13.66 -6.78 -26.36
N THR A 247 -13.00 -5.71 -26.78
CA THR A 247 -11.76 -5.24 -26.18
C THR A 247 -11.96 -3.85 -25.58
N CYS A 248 -11.25 -3.58 -24.51
CA CYS A 248 -11.07 -2.24 -23.97
C CYS A 248 -9.60 -1.99 -23.70
N ARG A 249 -9.13 -0.77 -24.00
CA ARG A 249 -7.77 -0.32 -23.69
C ARG A 249 -7.74 0.36 -22.33
N ALA A 250 -6.56 0.43 -21.72
CA ALA A 250 -6.36 1.29 -20.57
C ALA A 250 -6.14 2.75 -20.99
N MET A 251 -6.52 3.67 -20.10
CA MET A 251 -6.47 5.12 -20.25
C MET A 251 -5.05 5.63 -19.99
N ASN A 252 -4.66 6.68 -20.72
CA ASN A 252 -3.38 7.40 -20.54
C ASN A 252 -2.14 6.50 -20.59
N VAL A 253 -2.20 5.39 -21.32
CA VAL A 253 -1.04 4.51 -21.54
C VAL A 253 -0.69 4.35 -23.01
N GLY A 254 0.57 4.67 -23.28
CA GLY A 254 1.24 4.57 -24.57
C GLY A 254 2.74 4.47 -24.32
N TRP A 255 3.15 3.39 -23.66
CA TRP A 255 4.55 3.21 -23.26
C TRP A 255 5.43 2.94 -24.47
N SER A 256 6.60 3.59 -24.52
CA SER A 256 7.57 3.45 -25.60
C SER A 256 8.98 3.07 -25.12
N ASP A 257 9.22 3.08 -23.81
CA ASP A 257 10.47 2.71 -23.16
C ASP A 257 10.19 2.12 -21.77
N SER A 258 11.24 1.69 -21.06
CA SER A 258 11.19 1.25 -19.67
C SER A 258 10.44 -0.08 -19.43
N ILE A 259 10.35 -0.45 -18.15
CA ILE A 259 9.68 -1.66 -17.67
C ILE A 259 8.37 -1.26 -17.00
N HIS A 260 7.27 -1.89 -17.40
CA HIS A 260 5.93 -1.61 -16.89
C HIS A 260 5.29 -2.87 -16.33
N TYR A 261 4.62 -2.72 -15.19
CA TYR A 261 3.90 -3.81 -14.56
C TYR A 261 2.48 -3.40 -14.23
N TRP A 262 1.51 -4.25 -14.56
CA TRP A 262 0.14 -4.12 -14.09
C TRP A 262 -0.44 -5.49 -13.78
N SER A 263 -1.59 -5.51 -13.12
CA SER A 263 -2.28 -6.75 -12.85
C SER A 263 -3.79 -6.61 -12.97
N VAL A 264 -4.44 -7.71 -13.36
CA VAL A 264 -5.89 -7.81 -13.51
C VAL A 264 -6.38 -8.97 -12.64
N ARG A 265 -7.34 -8.69 -11.76
CA ARG A 265 -8.01 -9.72 -10.98
C ARG A 265 -9.21 -10.27 -11.76
N ILE A 266 -9.31 -11.59 -11.85
CA ILE A 266 -10.47 -12.26 -12.45
C ILE A 266 -11.57 -12.34 -11.39
N ASN A 267 -12.52 -11.41 -11.44
CA ASN A 267 -13.66 -11.44 -10.50
C ASN A 267 -14.66 -12.53 -10.87
N ASP A 268 -15.04 -12.60 -12.14
CA ASP A 268 -15.93 -13.61 -12.69
C ASP A 268 -15.62 -13.87 -14.16
N ARG A 269 -15.21 -15.10 -14.47
CA ARG A 269 -14.91 -15.56 -15.82
C ARG A 269 -16.10 -16.24 -16.50
N SER A 270 -17.26 -16.38 -15.85
CA SER A 270 -18.34 -17.28 -16.27
C SER A 270 -17.88 -18.74 -16.37
N ALA A 271 -18.67 -19.63 -16.99
CA ALA A 271 -18.33 -21.05 -17.10
C ALA A 271 -17.07 -21.30 -17.95
N GLU A 272 -16.93 -20.57 -19.06
CA GLU A 272 -15.88 -20.83 -20.06
C GLU A 272 -14.67 -19.91 -19.88
N GLY A 273 -14.79 -18.69 -19.34
CA GLY A 273 -13.62 -17.85 -19.08
C GLY A 273 -12.94 -17.30 -20.32
N TYR A 274 -13.73 -16.90 -21.32
CA TYR A 274 -13.22 -16.29 -22.55
C TYR A 274 -12.69 -14.87 -22.32
N LEU A 275 -11.52 -14.78 -21.70
CA LEU A 275 -10.83 -13.54 -21.35
C LEU A 275 -9.43 -13.55 -21.98
N MET A 276 -9.09 -12.45 -22.65
CA MET A 276 -7.77 -12.21 -23.24
C MET A 276 -7.14 -11.01 -22.52
N ILE A 277 -5.92 -11.18 -22.01
CA ILE A 277 -5.19 -10.12 -21.30
C ILE A 277 -3.85 -9.90 -22.00
N GLY A 278 -3.51 -8.66 -22.34
CA GLY A 278 -2.21 -8.37 -22.93
C GLY A 278 -2.05 -6.94 -23.39
N VAL A 279 -1.27 -6.75 -24.44
CA VAL A 279 -0.87 -5.44 -24.96
C VAL A 279 -1.24 -5.29 -26.42
N VAL A 280 -1.50 -4.03 -26.80
CA VAL A 280 -1.84 -3.63 -28.16
C VAL A 280 -1.11 -2.33 -28.47
N THR A 281 -0.81 -2.09 -29.74
CA THR A 281 -0.34 -0.80 -30.25
C THR A 281 -1.47 0.24 -30.29
N ASP A 282 -1.11 1.48 -30.56
CA ASP A 282 -2.06 2.56 -30.80
C ASP A 282 -2.99 2.28 -31.99
N ALA A 283 -2.45 1.66 -33.05
CA ALA A 283 -3.13 1.27 -34.29
C ALA A 283 -4.22 0.19 -34.12
N PHE A 284 -4.28 -0.49 -32.97
CA PHE A 284 -5.26 -1.54 -32.73
C PHE A 284 -6.69 -1.01 -32.66
N ASP A 285 -7.56 -1.46 -33.58
CA ASP A 285 -8.96 -1.05 -33.63
C ASP A 285 -9.81 -1.72 -32.56
N VAL A 286 -10.01 -1.04 -31.42
CA VAL A 286 -10.88 -1.49 -30.32
C VAL A 286 -12.36 -1.58 -30.71
N SER A 287 -12.77 -0.92 -31.80
CA SER A 287 -14.16 -0.94 -32.28
C SER A 287 -14.48 -2.20 -33.09
N ALA A 288 -13.48 -2.97 -33.53
CA ALA A 288 -13.62 -4.25 -34.24
C ALA A 288 -13.92 -5.43 -33.31
N VAL A 289 -14.39 -6.56 -33.86
CA VAL A 289 -14.65 -7.80 -33.09
C VAL A 289 -13.30 -8.49 -32.93
N THR A 290 -12.51 -8.02 -31.96
CA THR A 290 -11.11 -8.40 -31.83
C THR A 290 -10.69 -8.54 -30.36
N TYR A 291 -9.50 -9.08 -30.14
CA TYR A 291 -8.87 -9.34 -28.86
C TYR A 291 -7.34 -9.13 -28.93
N PRO A 292 -6.66 -8.80 -27.81
CA PRO A 292 -5.20 -8.75 -27.77
C PRO A 292 -4.60 -10.08 -28.22
N GLY A 293 -3.69 -10.05 -29.20
CA GLY A 293 -3.13 -11.25 -29.83
C GLY A 293 -3.79 -11.64 -31.16
N ASN A 294 -4.88 -10.98 -31.57
CA ASN A 294 -5.54 -11.24 -32.86
C ASN A 294 -4.75 -10.65 -34.05
N THR A 295 -4.12 -9.49 -33.86
CA THR A 295 -3.31 -8.79 -34.86
C THR A 295 -1.82 -9.05 -34.66
N VAL A 296 -1.01 -8.86 -35.71
CA VAL A 296 0.44 -9.11 -35.67
C VAL A 296 1.20 -8.23 -34.68
N ASP A 297 0.64 -7.08 -34.35
CA ASP A 297 1.17 -6.06 -33.45
C ASP A 297 0.49 -6.09 -32.06
N SER A 298 -0.29 -7.13 -31.75
CA SER A 298 -0.85 -7.34 -30.42
C SER A 298 -0.45 -8.68 -29.84
N PHE A 299 -0.41 -8.75 -28.51
CA PHE A 299 -0.04 -9.95 -27.77
C PHE A 299 -1.07 -10.19 -26.69
N GLY A 300 -1.49 -11.45 -26.50
CA GLY A 300 -2.51 -11.80 -25.52
C GLY A 300 -2.30 -13.15 -24.88
N PHE A 301 -2.68 -13.24 -23.61
CA PHE A 301 -2.79 -14.49 -22.86
C PHE A 301 -4.25 -14.87 -22.72
N TYR A 302 -4.58 -16.08 -23.18
CA TYR A 302 -5.94 -16.58 -23.20
C TYR A 302 -6.22 -17.44 -21.98
N ILE A 303 -7.12 -16.96 -21.12
CA ILE A 303 -7.41 -17.59 -19.83
C ILE A 303 -8.07 -18.96 -19.96
N PHE A 304 -8.87 -19.18 -21.01
CA PHE A 304 -9.63 -20.42 -21.19
C PHE A 304 -8.76 -21.66 -21.40
N ASN A 305 -7.75 -21.56 -22.25
CA ASN A 305 -6.88 -22.69 -22.61
C ASN A 305 -5.44 -22.51 -22.15
N GLY A 306 -5.07 -21.34 -21.60
CA GLY A 306 -3.72 -21.07 -21.12
C GLY A 306 -2.71 -20.88 -22.25
N HIS A 307 -3.15 -20.51 -23.44
CA HIS A 307 -2.26 -20.25 -24.58
C HIS A 307 -1.90 -18.76 -24.68
N LYS A 308 -0.76 -18.46 -25.30
CA LYS A 308 -0.42 -17.11 -25.76
C LYS A 308 -0.75 -16.93 -27.23
N TYR A 309 -1.08 -15.70 -27.61
CA TYR A 309 -1.52 -15.32 -28.94
C TYR A 309 -0.76 -14.10 -29.46
N ASN A 310 -0.36 -14.15 -30.73
CA ASN A 310 0.14 -13.02 -31.52
C ASN A 310 -0.19 -13.25 -33.00
N GLY A 311 -0.82 -12.28 -33.67
CA GLY A 311 -1.25 -12.43 -35.07
C GLY A 311 -2.21 -13.59 -35.31
N SER A 312 -3.10 -13.88 -34.35
CA SER A 312 -4.00 -15.04 -34.33
C SER A 312 -3.31 -16.42 -34.25
N ASN A 313 -1.98 -16.46 -34.18
CA ASN A 313 -1.24 -17.70 -33.91
C ASN A 313 -1.33 -18.03 -32.43
N SER A 314 -1.61 -19.29 -32.11
CA SER A 314 -1.76 -19.77 -30.74
C SER A 314 -0.63 -20.72 -30.37
N VAL A 315 -0.01 -20.49 -29.21
CA VAL A 315 1.04 -21.36 -28.67
C VAL A 315 0.70 -21.73 -27.24
N ALA A 316 0.77 -23.03 -26.91
CA ALA A 316 0.59 -23.51 -25.54
C ALA A 316 1.59 -22.83 -24.60
N PHE A 317 1.10 -22.31 -23.47
CA PHE A 317 1.90 -21.48 -22.57
C PHE A 317 1.85 -21.95 -21.13
N THR A 318 0.69 -22.34 -20.62
CA THR A 318 0.56 -23.01 -19.32
C THR A 318 -0.62 -23.98 -19.28
N SER A 319 -0.50 -25.02 -18.47
CA SER A 319 -1.59 -25.92 -18.11
C SER A 319 -2.28 -25.55 -16.79
N ASP A 320 -1.69 -24.65 -15.99
CA ASP A 320 -2.29 -24.16 -14.74
C ASP A 320 -3.24 -22.98 -15.01
N LEU A 321 -4.42 -23.30 -15.52
CA LEU A 321 -5.41 -22.31 -15.98
C LEU A 321 -5.88 -21.36 -14.87
N PRO A 322 -5.98 -20.05 -15.13
CA PRO A 322 -6.52 -19.10 -14.16
C PRO A 322 -8.02 -19.27 -13.89
N LYS A 323 -8.42 -19.02 -12.64
CA LYS A 323 -9.81 -19.12 -12.15
C LYS A 323 -10.26 -17.83 -11.46
N ASN A 324 -11.54 -17.76 -11.10
CA ASN A 324 -12.07 -16.64 -10.33
C ASN A 324 -11.27 -16.46 -9.03
N GLY A 325 -10.93 -15.21 -8.72
CA GLY A 325 -10.10 -14.81 -7.60
C GLY A 325 -8.62 -14.67 -7.94
N ASP A 326 -8.12 -15.34 -8.98
CA ASP A 326 -6.71 -15.23 -9.39
C ASP A 326 -6.39 -13.83 -9.92
N VAL A 327 -5.13 -13.44 -9.73
CA VAL A 327 -4.54 -12.20 -10.25
C VAL A 327 -3.57 -12.55 -11.36
N ILE A 328 -3.79 -11.98 -12.54
CA ILE A 328 -2.88 -12.07 -13.67
C ILE A 328 -2.02 -10.82 -13.70
N GLY A 329 -0.73 -10.98 -13.42
CA GLY A 329 0.27 -9.93 -13.60
C GLY A 329 0.78 -9.93 -15.03
N VAL A 330 1.09 -8.75 -15.55
CA VAL A 330 1.73 -8.56 -16.85
C VAL A 330 2.92 -7.64 -16.64
N LEU A 331 4.10 -8.13 -17.01
CA LEU A 331 5.36 -7.40 -17.00
C LEU A 331 5.79 -7.19 -18.44
N LEU A 332 5.73 -5.95 -18.90
CA LEU A 332 6.19 -5.51 -20.21
C LEU A 332 7.56 -4.86 -20.05
N ASP A 333 8.58 -5.50 -20.60
CA ASP A 333 9.93 -4.95 -20.65
C ASP A 333 10.20 -4.47 -22.08
N LEU A 334 10.12 -3.16 -22.31
CA LEU A 334 10.33 -2.58 -23.65
C LEU A 334 11.81 -2.50 -24.03
N GLU A 335 12.72 -2.60 -23.06
CA GLU A 335 14.16 -2.63 -23.30
C GLU A 335 14.60 -4.02 -23.79
N ALA A 336 14.20 -5.06 -23.07
CA ALA A 336 14.44 -6.45 -23.45
C ALA A 336 13.47 -6.96 -24.52
N ARG A 337 12.42 -6.21 -24.83
CA ARG A 337 11.32 -6.57 -25.75
C ARG A 337 10.65 -7.88 -25.36
N THR A 338 10.35 -8.04 -24.08
CA THR A 338 9.72 -9.25 -23.56
C THR A 338 8.37 -8.94 -22.90
N LEU A 339 7.46 -9.91 -22.97
CA LEU A 339 6.18 -9.85 -22.27
C LEU A 339 6.03 -11.06 -21.36
N THR A 340 6.12 -10.84 -20.06
CA THR A 340 6.03 -11.90 -19.04
C THR A 340 4.68 -11.85 -18.34
N TYR A 341 4.04 -13.02 -18.21
CA TYR A 341 2.79 -13.16 -17.47
C TYR A 341 3.03 -13.86 -16.15
N LEU A 342 2.30 -13.42 -15.12
CA LEU A 342 2.33 -13.98 -13.78
C LEU A 342 0.92 -14.38 -13.35
N LYS A 343 0.80 -15.44 -12.55
CA LYS A 343 -0.43 -15.85 -11.88
C LYS A 343 -0.18 -15.85 -10.38
N ASN A 344 -0.87 -14.98 -9.66
CA ASN A 344 -0.72 -14.82 -8.21
C ASN A 344 0.75 -14.64 -7.78
N GLY A 345 1.48 -13.75 -8.49
CA GLY A 345 2.90 -13.45 -8.25
C GLY A 345 3.89 -14.49 -8.81
N LYS A 346 3.43 -15.62 -9.36
CA LYS A 346 4.30 -16.66 -9.95
C LYS A 346 4.40 -16.52 -11.46
N ILE A 347 5.61 -16.54 -12.00
CA ILE A 347 5.84 -16.49 -13.45
C ILE A 347 5.16 -17.69 -14.12
N VAL A 348 4.30 -17.39 -15.10
CA VAL A 348 3.67 -18.35 -16.02
C VAL A 348 4.62 -18.62 -17.19
N GLY A 349 5.21 -17.56 -17.73
CA GLY A 349 6.20 -17.62 -18.81
C GLY A 349 6.45 -16.25 -19.42
N THR A 350 7.37 -16.22 -20.38
CA THR A 350 7.78 -15.01 -21.12
C THR A 350 7.58 -15.23 -22.61
N SER A 351 7.12 -14.19 -23.31
CA SER A 351 6.96 -14.16 -24.77
C SER A 351 7.96 -13.25 -25.43
#